data_AF-A0A3N5W6E5-F1
#
_entry.id   AF-A0A3N5W6E5-F1
#
_cell.length_a   1.000
_cell.length_b   1.000
_cell.length_c   1.000
_cell.angle_alpha   90.00
_cell.angle_beta   90.00
_cell.angle_gamma   90.00
#
_symmetry.space_group_name_H-M   'P 1'
#
loop_
_entity.id
_entity.type
_entity.pdbx_description
1 polymer ?
#
loop_
_entity_poly.entity_id
_entity_poly.type
_entity_poly.pdbx_seq_one_letter_code
_entity_poly.pdbx_strand_id
1 'polypeptide(L)'
;AALENARAVVRGSRAAVETARIELGYCSIRAPISGRTGSLLVQQGNIIKANDVPIVLINQITPIYVTFAIPEQNLPEIRRHMTAGALKVEAVIPGDEKSPEQGILTFVDNAVDTATGTIKLKGTFENREKRLWPGQFVDVILTLTTRPNAILVPSQAIENGQEGPYVFVVKPDLTVEHRPVAVDRALDGLTVVAKGLQPGETVVTTGQLRLVAGGKIEIRKESGERGKLP
;
A
#
# COMPACT_ATOMS: atom_id res chain seq x y z
N ALA A 1 -3.43 58.97 38.05
CA ALA A 1 -2.13 58.34 38.36
C ALA A 1 -2.27 57.19 39.37
N ALA A 2 -2.69 57.45 40.62
CA ALA A 2 -2.79 56.41 41.66
C ALA A 2 -3.73 55.23 41.31
N LEU A 3 -4.90 55.50 40.71
CA LEU A 3 -5.83 54.45 40.27
C LEU A 3 -5.24 53.54 39.18
N GLU A 4 -4.49 54.10 38.23
CA GLU A 4 -3.84 53.33 37.16
C GLU A 4 -2.70 52.45 37.69
N ASN A 5 -1.92 52.96 38.65
CA ASN A 5 -0.90 52.15 39.35
C ASN A 5 -1.54 51.00 40.13
N ALA A 6 -2.62 51.26 40.88
CA ALA A 6 -3.33 50.20 41.60
C ALA A 6 -3.89 49.13 40.66
N ARG A 7 -4.45 49.53 39.50
CA ARG A 7 -4.88 48.60 38.45
C ARG A 7 -3.73 47.79 37.86
N ALA A 8 -2.57 48.39 37.65
CA ALA A 8 -1.38 47.70 37.17
C ALA A 8 -0.88 46.65 38.17
N VAL A 9 -0.86 46.98 39.47
CA VAL A 9 -0.52 46.02 40.54
C VAL A 9 -1.51 44.87 40.57
N VAL A 10 -2.82 45.14 40.52
CA VAL A 10 -3.84 44.08 40.48
C VAL A 10 -3.68 43.16 39.26
N ARG A 11 -3.38 43.72 38.09
CA ARG A 11 -3.08 42.92 36.88
C ARG A 11 -1.83 42.05 37.08
N GLY A 12 -0.76 42.60 37.66
CA GLY A 12 0.46 41.86 37.98
C GLY A 12 0.22 40.72 38.96
N SER A 13 -0.50 40.98 40.05
CA SER A 13 -0.88 39.96 41.03
C SER A 13 -1.76 38.87 40.42
N ARG A 14 -2.72 39.23 39.54
CA ARG A 14 -3.55 38.26 38.84
C ARG A 14 -2.72 37.38 37.88
N ALA A 15 -1.75 37.95 37.18
CA ALA A 15 -0.83 37.17 36.35
C ALA A 15 -0.01 36.18 37.19
N ALA A 16 0.49 36.61 38.36
CA ALA A 16 1.23 35.72 39.25
C ALA A 16 0.38 34.54 39.77
N VAL A 17 -0.89 34.77 40.11
CA VAL A 17 -1.83 33.70 40.49
C VAL A 17 -2.04 32.72 39.34
N GLU A 18 -2.17 33.21 38.10
CA GLU A 18 -2.39 32.33 36.96
C GLU A 18 -1.14 31.52 36.59
N THR A 19 0.05 32.09 36.73
CA THR A 19 1.31 31.34 36.63
C THR A 19 1.38 30.24 37.68
N ALA A 20 1.09 30.53 38.95
CA ALA A 20 1.10 29.53 40.01
C ALA A 20 0.05 28.42 39.76
N ARG A 21 -1.10 28.75 39.15
CA ARG A 21 -2.11 27.76 38.75
C ARG A 21 -1.60 26.84 37.63
N ILE A 22 -0.85 27.37 36.66
CA ILE A 22 -0.20 26.59 35.60
C ILE A 22 0.86 25.65 36.19
N GLU A 23 1.70 26.16 37.10
CA GLU A 23 2.72 25.36 37.80
C GLU A 23 2.09 24.20 38.60
N LEU A 24 1.00 24.47 39.33
CA LEU A 24 0.23 23.42 40.01
C LEU A 24 -0.38 22.42 39.02
N GLY A 25 -0.82 22.89 37.84
CA GLY A 25 -1.29 22.04 36.74
C GLY A 25 -0.22 21.05 36.28
N TYR A 26 1.04 21.47 36.19
CA TYR A 26 2.16 20.60 35.83
C TYR A 26 2.50 19.54 36.88
N CYS A 27 2.02 19.66 38.13
CA CYS A 27 2.11 18.60 39.12
C CYS A 27 1.21 17.39 38.79
N SER A 28 0.25 17.53 37.87
CA SER A 28 -0.61 16.43 37.40
C SER A 28 -0.37 16.17 35.92
N ILE A 29 0.36 15.10 35.62
CA ILE A 29 0.72 14.74 34.25
C ILE A 29 -0.41 13.93 33.63
N ARG A 30 -1.05 14.49 32.60
CA ARG A 30 -2.14 13.86 31.83
C ARG A 30 -1.65 13.48 30.44
N ALA A 31 -2.26 12.43 29.87
CA ALA A 31 -1.99 12.05 28.49
C ALA A 31 -2.48 13.14 27.53
N PRO A 32 -1.64 13.66 26.62
CA PRO A 32 -2.05 14.67 25.65
C PRO A 32 -2.87 14.07 24.49
N ILE A 33 -2.75 12.76 24.28
CA ILE A 33 -3.44 12.02 23.21
C ILE A 33 -4.01 10.71 23.74
N SER A 34 -5.03 10.21 23.05
CA SER A 34 -5.53 8.84 23.26
C SER A 34 -4.61 7.85 22.55
N GLY A 35 -4.35 6.70 23.18
CA GLY A 35 -3.50 5.68 22.60
C GLY A 35 -3.20 4.56 23.58
N ARG A 36 -2.24 3.74 23.22
CA ARG A 36 -1.74 2.66 24.06
C ARG A 36 -0.43 3.08 24.71
N THR A 37 -0.36 2.95 26.03
CA THR A 37 0.85 3.18 26.81
C THR A 37 1.80 1.98 26.67
N GLY A 38 3.09 2.27 26.52
CA GLY A 38 4.15 1.29 26.77
C GLY A 38 4.42 1.11 28.27
N SER A 39 5.58 0.55 28.58
CA SER A 39 6.07 0.46 29.97
C SER A 39 6.34 1.86 30.54
N LEU A 40 6.12 2.00 31.84
CA LEU A 40 6.50 3.20 32.58
C LEU A 40 8.03 3.23 32.72
N LEU A 41 8.64 4.34 32.33
CA LEU A 41 10.11 4.50 32.34
C LEU A 41 10.63 5.10 33.66
N VAL A 42 9.73 5.65 34.48
CA VAL A 42 10.04 6.23 35.79
C VAL A 42 9.20 5.55 36.86
N GLN A 43 9.72 5.41 38.07
CA GLN A 43 8.98 4.82 39.19
C GLN A 43 8.65 5.89 40.23
N GLN A 44 7.74 5.54 41.13
CA GLN A 44 7.42 6.39 42.27
C GLN A 44 8.68 6.62 43.12
N GLY A 45 8.96 7.88 43.46
CA GLY A 45 10.16 8.27 44.20
C GLY A 45 11.29 8.80 43.31
N ASN A 46 11.22 8.60 41.99
CA ASN A 46 12.19 9.18 41.08
C ASN A 46 11.98 10.71 40.97
N ILE A 47 13.08 11.46 40.96
CA ILE A 47 13.06 12.89 40.68
C ILE A 47 13.03 13.06 39.15
N ILE A 48 12.03 13.79 38.66
CA ILE A 48 11.89 14.15 37.25
C ILE A 48 12.10 15.66 37.08
N LYS A 49 12.67 16.04 35.94
CA LYS A 49 12.84 17.44 35.55
C LYS A 49 12.05 17.70 34.27
N ALA A 50 11.64 18.94 34.06
CA ALA A 50 10.98 19.34 32.82
C ALA A 50 11.90 19.05 31.62
N ASN A 51 11.34 18.41 30.59
CA ASN A 51 12.03 18.08 29.33
C ASN A 51 13.26 17.15 29.46
N ASP A 52 13.32 16.33 30.52
CA ASP A 52 14.44 15.42 30.75
C ASP A 52 14.14 13.99 30.25
N VAL A 53 13.42 13.20 31.05
CA VAL A 53 13.13 11.80 30.72
C VAL A 53 11.64 11.60 30.42
N PRO A 54 11.27 10.98 29.28
CA PRO A 54 9.88 10.61 29.01
C PRO A 54 9.37 9.65 30.10
N ILE A 55 8.20 9.95 30.67
CA ILE A 55 7.59 9.11 31.72
C ILE A 55 7.00 7.83 31.13
N VAL A 56 6.28 7.98 30.03
CA VAL A 56 5.62 6.89 29.30
C VAL A 56 5.52 7.25 27.83
N LEU A 57 5.69 6.28 26.95
CA LEU A 57 5.43 6.42 25.52
C LEU A 57 3.98 6.04 25.23
N ILE A 58 3.25 6.92 24.54
CA ILE A 58 1.86 6.68 24.11
C ILE A 58 1.85 6.61 22.59
N ASN A 59 1.46 5.46 22.04
CA ASN A 59 1.29 5.27 20.61
C ASN A 59 -0.20 5.21 20.27
N GLN A 60 -0.65 6.02 19.31
CA GLN A 60 -1.98 5.88 18.75
C GLN A 60 -2.00 4.66 17.82
N ILE A 61 -2.94 3.72 18.06
CA ILE A 61 -3.07 2.48 17.27
C ILE A 61 -4.36 2.43 16.44
N THR A 62 -5.25 3.41 16.60
CA THR A 62 -6.54 3.51 15.90
C THR A 62 -6.84 5.00 15.66
N PRO A 63 -6.79 5.49 14.41
CA PRO A 63 -6.21 4.83 13.24
C PRO A 63 -4.68 4.69 13.37
N ILE A 64 -4.09 3.79 12.57
CA ILE A 64 -2.65 3.55 12.47
C ILE A 64 -2.16 3.85 11.05
N TYR A 65 -0.91 4.29 10.94
CA TYR A 65 -0.24 4.48 9.66
C TYR A 65 0.71 3.34 9.36
N VAL A 66 0.63 2.82 8.13
CA VAL A 66 1.66 1.96 7.56
C VAL A 66 2.48 2.80 6.60
N THR A 67 3.78 2.93 6.89
CA THR A 67 4.72 3.65 6.04
C THR A 67 5.47 2.66 5.17
N PHE A 68 5.51 2.90 3.87
CA PHE A 68 6.20 2.05 2.90
C PHE A 68 6.89 2.91 1.85
N ALA A 69 7.88 2.35 1.17
CA ALA A 69 8.65 3.03 0.14
C ALA A 69 8.54 2.29 -1.18
N ILE A 70 8.57 3.04 -2.28
CA ILE A 70 8.54 2.49 -3.63
C ILE A 70 9.59 3.18 -4.51
N PRO A 71 10.05 2.56 -5.61
CA PRO A 71 10.93 3.21 -6.57
C PRO A 71 10.31 4.48 -7.15
N GLU A 72 11.13 5.54 -7.31
CA GLU A 72 10.66 6.82 -7.86
C GLU A 72 10.08 6.71 -9.28
N GLN A 73 10.47 5.69 -10.05
CA GLN A 73 9.99 5.44 -11.41
C GLN A 73 8.47 5.21 -11.47
N ASN A 74 7.86 4.73 -10.38
CA ASN A 74 6.43 4.45 -10.30
C ASN A 74 5.61 5.68 -9.86
N LEU A 75 6.28 6.76 -9.44
CA LEU A 75 5.61 7.97 -8.94
C LEU A 75 4.64 8.61 -9.95
N PRO A 76 4.98 8.73 -11.26
CA PRO A 76 4.05 9.31 -12.23
C PRO A 76 2.73 8.54 -12.34
N GLU A 77 2.79 7.21 -12.29
CA GLU A 77 1.59 6.34 -12.38
C GLU A 77 0.71 6.50 -11.13
N ILE A 78 1.33 6.54 -9.95
CA ILE A 78 0.61 6.79 -8.69
C ILE A 78 -0.06 8.15 -8.69
N ARG A 79 0.65 9.21 -9.07
CA ARG A 79 0.07 10.57 -9.12
C ARG A 79 -1.11 10.64 -10.08
N ARG A 80 -1.02 9.97 -11.23
CA ARG A 80 -2.12 9.87 -12.20
C ARG A 80 -3.35 9.22 -11.58
N HIS A 81 -3.19 8.10 -10.88
CA HIS A 81 -4.32 7.38 -10.28
C HIS A 81 -4.85 8.03 -9.00
N MET A 82 -4.01 8.68 -8.20
CA MET A 82 -4.43 9.47 -7.04
C MET A 82 -5.33 10.65 -7.43
N THR A 83 -5.08 11.25 -8.59
CA THR A 83 -5.94 12.34 -9.12
C THR A 83 -7.33 11.80 -9.51
N ALA A 84 -7.42 10.52 -9.90
CA ALA A 84 -8.67 9.88 -10.30
C ALA A 84 -9.51 9.38 -9.12
N GLY A 85 -8.90 9.14 -7.95
CA GLY A 85 -9.61 8.72 -6.74
C GLY A 85 -8.69 8.21 -5.63
N ALA A 86 -9.31 7.81 -4.52
CA ALA A 86 -8.58 7.21 -3.40
C ALA A 86 -7.98 5.85 -3.78
N LEU A 87 -6.68 5.68 -3.53
CA LEU A 87 -6.00 4.41 -3.78
C LEU A 87 -6.14 3.49 -2.58
N LYS A 88 -6.48 2.22 -2.87
CA LYS A 88 -6.58 1.17 -1.86
C LYS A 88 -5.18 0.67 -1.50
N VAL A 89 -4.96 0.53 -0.21
CA VAL A 89 -3.72 -0.03 0.35
C VAL A 89 -4.11 -1.20 1.24
N GLU A 90 -3.47 -2.33 1.03
CA GLU A 90 -3.65 -3.52 1.86
C GLU A 90 -2.35 -3.81 2.59
N ALA A 91 -2.45 -4.16 3.88
CA ALA A 91 -1.33 -4.55 4.71
C ALA A 91 -1.48 -6.02 5.08
N VAL A 92 -0.54 -6.84 4.59
CA VAL A 92 -0.43 -8.27 4.88
C VAL A 92 0.55 -8.44 6.03
N ILE A 93 0.13 -9.11 7.09
CA ILE A 93 0.99 -9.41 8.23
C ILE A 93 1.69 -10.75 7.96
N PRO A 94 3.03 -10.80 7.91
CA PRO A 94 3.74 -12.05 7.65
C PRO A 94 3.37 -13.13 8.68
N GLY A 95 2.93 -14.29 8.19
CA GLY A 95 2.51 -15.43 9.02
C GLY A 95 1.08 -15.34 9.58
N ASP A 96 0.31 -14.31 9.26
CA ASP A 96 -1.13 -14.27 9.53
C ASP A 96 -1.89 -14.84 8.32
N GLU A 97 -2.71 -15.87 8.53
CA GLU A 97 -3.56 -16.47 7.48
C GLU A 97 -4.86 -15.69 7.26
N LYS A 98 -5.13 -14.68 8.08
CA LYS A 98 -6.30 -13.82 7.94
C LYS A 98 -6.16 -12.88 6.74
N SER A 99 -7.30 -12.35 6.28
CA SER A 99 -7.34 -11.37 5.21
C SER A 99 -6.47 -10.13 5.51
N PRO A 100 -5.87 -9.50 4.49
CA PRO A 100 -5.10 -8.27 4.66
C PRO A 100 -5.93 -7.17 5.33
N GLU A 101 -5.29 -6.36 6.16
CA GLU A 101 -5.92 -5.14 6.68
C GLU A 101 -6.11 -4.15 5.54
N GLN A 102 -7.29 -3.53 5.48
CA GLN A 102 -7.62 -2.58 4.42
C GLN A 102 -7.43 -1.15 4.89
N GLY A 103 -6.81 -0.35 4.03
CA GLY A 103 -6.55 1.05 4.26
C GLY A 103 -6.61 1.85 2.96
N ILE A 104 -6.36 3.14 3.10
CA ILE A 104 -6.32 4.09 1.99
C ILE A 104 -5.00 4.84 1.98
N LEU A 105 -4.47 5.12 0.80
CA LEU A 105 -3.29 5.96 0.67
C LEU A 105 -3.67 7.40 1.02
N THR A 106 -3.05 7.97 2.04
CA THR A 106 -3.36 9.33 2.50
C THR A 106 -2.20 10.30 2.38
N PHE A 107 -0.97 9.79 2.22
CA PHE A 107 0.20 10.63 2.11
C PHE A 107 1.19 10.06 1.11
N VAL A 108 1.72 10.94 0.28
CA VAL A 108 2.90 10.72 -0.55
C VAL A 108 3.88 11.82 -0.18
N ASP A 109 5.11 11.44 0.08
CA ASP A 109 6.17 12.38 0.43
C ASP A 109 6.41 13.39 -0.72
N ASN A 110 6.93 14.56 -0.37
CA ASN A 110 7.25 15.60 -1.36
C ASN A 110 8.69 15.52 -1.85
N ALA A 111 9.50 14.64 -1.28
CA ALA A 111 10.89 14.41 -1.68
C ALA A 111 11.15 12.92 -1.91
N VAL A 112 11.97 12.64 -2.93
CA VAL A 112 12.59 11.33 -3.12
C VAL A 112 13.80 11.24 -2.20
N ASP A 113 13.96 10.09 -1.56
CA ASP A 113 15.17 9.75 -0.83
C ASP A 113 16.28 9.43 -1.84
N THR A 114 17.25 10.33 -1.98
CA THR A 114 18.34 10.21 -2.96
C THR A 114 19.33 9.10 -2.66
N ALA A 115 19.37 8.59 -1.42
CA ALA A 115 20.25 7.48 -1.06
C ALA A 115 19.68 6.14 -1.53
N THR A 116 18.35 6.01 -1.59
CA THR A 116 17.67 4.76 -1.97
C THR A 116 16.97 4.81 -3.33
N GLY A 117 16.76 6.01 -3.90
CA GLY A 117 15.98 6.19 -5.12
C GLY A 117 14.48 5.88 -4.92
N THR A 118 14.00 6.02 -3.68
CA THR A 118 12.61 5.68 -3.33
C THR A 118 11.84 6.89 -2.81
N ILE A 119 10.53 6.86 -3.00
CA ILE A 119 9.62 7.82 -2.39
C ILE A 119 8.82 7.14 -1.29
N LYS A 120 8.58 7.87 -0.19
CA LYS A 120 7.87 7.39 0.97
C LYS A 120 6.37 7.65 0.84
N LEU A 121 5.56 6.66 1.21
CA LEU A 121 4.11 6.73 1.20
C LEU A 121 3.57 6.31 2.56
N LYS A 122 2.37 6.78 2.90
CA LYS A 122 1.64 6.31 4.10
C LYS A 122 0.21 5.94 3.74
N GLY A 123 -0.15 4.72 4.12
CA GLY A 123 -1.54 4.26 4.16
C GLY A 123 -2.13 4.49 5.56
N THR A 124 -3.38 4.92 5.62
CA THR A 124 -4.16 5.02 6.87
C THR A 124 -5.08 3.82 6.99
N PHE A 125 -5.01 3.17 8.14
CA PHE A 125 -5.78 1.99 8.48
C PHE A 125 -6.56 2.25 9.77
N GLU A 126 -7.86 1.94 9.76
CA GLU A 126 -8.70 2.09 10.95
C GLU A 126 -8.20 1.20 12.10
N ASN A 127 -7.72 -0.02 11.78
CA ASN A 127 -7.17 -0.99 12.73
C ASN A 127 -8.09 -1.26 13.93
N ARG A 128 -9.39 -1.50 13.64
CA ARG A 128 -10.44 -1.71 14.66
C ARG A 128 -10.17 -2.94 15.52
N GLU A 129 -9.65 -3.99 14.90
CA GLU A 129 -9.26 -5.24 15.57
C GLU A 129 -7.88 -5.16 16.24
N LYS A 130 -7.16 -4.04 16.08
CA LYS A 130 -5.82 -3.81 16.64
C LYS A 130 -4.82 -4.90 16.24
N ARG A 131 -4.92 -5.39 15.01
CA ARG A 131 -4.01 -6.39 14.44
C ARG A 131 -2.67 -5.80 14.03
N LEU A 132 -2.67 -4.55 13.57
CA LEU A 132 -1.44 -3.83 13.23
C LEU A 132 -0.83 -3.19 14.48
N TRP A 133 0.46 -3.42 14.69
CA TRP A 133 1.20 -2.88 15.81
C TRP A 133 2.29 -1.88 15.37
N PRO A 134 2.48 -0.77 16.11
CA PRO A 134 3.58 0.15 15.83
C PRO A 134 4.94 -0.57 15.85
N GLY A 135 5.73 -0.38 14.80
CA GLY A 135 7.05 -1.02 14.64
C GLY A 135 7.01 -2.43 14.04
N GLN A 136 5.83 -2.98 13.77
CA GLN A 136 5.69 -4.26 13.07
C GLN A 136 5.97 -4.10 11.58
N PHE A 137 6.68 -5.06 10.98
CA PHE A 137 6.83 -5.17 9.54
C PHE A 137 5.61 -5.83 8.91
N VAL A 138 5.17 -5.28 7.79
CA VAL A 138 4.05 -5.77 6.99
C VAL A 138 4.39 -5.66 5.50
N ASP A 139 3.86 -6.58 4.70
CA ASP A 139 3.91 -6.47 3.25
C ASP A 139 2.75 -5.60 2.77
N VAL A 140 3.03 -4.65 1.88
CA VAL A 140 2.05 -3.66 1.45
C VAL A 140 1.70 -3.87 -0.01
N ILE A 141 0.41 -3.98 -0.29
CA ILE A 141 -0.13 -4.05 -1.64
C ILE A 141 -0.84 -2.72 -1.93
N LEU A 142 -0.29 -1.93 -2.84
CA LEU A 142 -0.90 -0.69 -3.32
C LEU A 142 -1.58 -0.95 -4.67
N THR A 143 -2.91 -0.88 -4.69
CA THR A 143 -3.68 -1.08 -5.93
C THR A 143 -3.89 0.26 -6.64
N LEU A 144 -3.22 0.45 -7.79
CA LEU A 144 -3.33 1.68 -8.59
C LEU A 144 -4.60 1.71 -9.45
N THR A 145 -4.95 0.57 -10.04
CA THR A 145 -6.12 0.44 -10.92
C THR A 145 -6.58 -1.00 -10.97
N THR A 146 -7.86 -1.18 -11.28
CA THR A 146 -8.46 -2.49 -11.55
C THR A 146 -9.06 -2.44 -12.94
N ARG A 147 -8.59 -3.30 -13.85
CA ARG A 147 -9.13 -3.39 -15.20
C ARG A 147 -10.08 -4.60 -15.27
N PRO A 148 -11.40 -4.40 -15.25
CA PRO A 148 -12.33 -5.51 -15.43
C PRO A 148 -12.19 -6.06 -16.85
N ASN A 149 -12.41 -7.37 -17.00
CA ASN A 149 -12.44 -8.07 -18.30
C ASN A 149 -11.11 -8.02 -19.08
N ALA A 150 -9.96 -7.96 -18.41
CA ALA A 150 -8.66 -8.12 -19.05
C ALA A 150 -8.49 -9.55 -19.59
N ILE A 151 -7.99 -9.69 -20.81
CA ILE A 151 -7.68 -10.99 -21.40
C ILE A 151 -6.29 -11.42 -20.94
N LEU A 152 -6.24 -12.52 -20.20
CA LEU A 152 -5.02 -13.14 -19.73
C LEU A 152 -4.75 -14.41 -20.53
N VAL A 153 -3.53 -14.56 -21.02
CA VAL A 153 -3.05 -15.80 -21.63
C VAL A 153 -1.78 -16.25 -20.93
N PRO A 154 -1.49 -17.56 -20.85
CA PRO A 154 -0.19 -18.03 -20.41
C PRO A 154 0.91 -17.37 -21.24
N SER A 155 1.95 -16.83 -20.60
CA SER A 155 3.02 -16.10 -21.30
C SER A 155 3.71 -16.96 -22.35
N GLN A 156 3.78 -18.27 -22.12
CA GLN A 156 4.30 -19.26 -23.09
C GLN A 156 3.48 -19.37 -24.38
N ALA A 157 2.22 -18.91 -24.41
CA ALA A 157 1.41 -18.91 -25.63
C ALA A 157 1.75 -17.76 -26.57
N ILE A 158 2.50 -16.75 -26.10
CA ILE A 158 2.87 -15.57 -26.88
C ILE A 158 4.24 -15.81 -27.50
N GLU A 159 4.28 -15.76 -28.82
CA GLU A 159 5.48 -15.87 -29.62
C GLU A 159 5.86 -14.49 -30.18
N ASN A 160 7.15 -14.27 -30.41
CA ASN A 160 7.64 -13.04 -31.03
C ASN A 160 7.96 -13.32 -32.50
N GLY A 161 7.22 -12.67 -33.41
CA GLY A 161 7.43 -12.75 -34.85
C GLY A 161 8.15 -11.54 -35.40
N GLN A 162 8.41 -11.54 -36.71
CA GLN A 162 9.05 -10.40 -37.40
C GLN A 162 8.21 -9.12 -37.34
N GLU A 163 6.88 -9.25 -37.29
CA GLU A 163 5.92 -8.14 -37.24
C GLU A 163 5.47 -7.78 -35.81
N GLY A 164 6.01 -8.48 -34.80
CA GLY A 164 5.68 -8.29 -33.39
C GLY A 164 5.10 -9.53 -32.70
N PRO A 165 4.57 -9.37 -31.48
CA PRO A 165 4.00 -10.47 -30.70
C PRO A 165 2.75 -11.05 -31.38
N TYR A 166 2.63 -12.37 -31.38
CA TYR A 166 1.48 -13.09 -31.93
C TYR A 166 1.17 -14.33 -31.08
N VAL A 167 -0.02 -14.88 -31.30
CA VAL A 167 -0.48 -16.13 -30.68
C VAL A 167 -1.10 -17.03 -31.73
N PHE A 168 -1.11 -18.33 -31.47
CA PHE A 168 -1.90 -19.28 -32.25
C PHE A 168 -3.23 -19.53 -31.55
N VAL A 169 -4.33 -19.21 -32.24
CA VAL A 169 -5.69 -19.45 -31.77
C VAL A 169 -6.25 -20.70 -32.44
N VAL A 170 -6.84 -21.59 -31.65
CA VAL A 170 -7.51 -22.79 -32.15
C VAL A 170 -8.92 -22.43 -32.59
N LYS A 171 -9.24 -22.72 -33.86
CA LYS A 171 -10.57 -22.55 -34.43
C LYS A 171 -11.49 -23.75 -34.09
N PRO A 172 -12.83 -23.58 -34.20
CA PRO A 172 -13.79 -24.67 -33.99
C PRO A 172 -13.59 -25.88 -34.91
N ASP A 173 -12.92 -25.70 -36.05
CA ASP A 173 -12.58 -26.76 -37.01
C ASP A 173 -11.27 -27.51 -36.68
N LEU A 174 -10.71 -27.28 -35.49
CA LEU A 174 -9.43 -27.82 -35.01
C LEU A 174 -8.22 -27.40 -35.86
N THR A 175 -8.32 -26.27 -36.56
CA THR A 175 -7.17 -25.63 -37.22
C THR A 175 -6.60 -24.50 -36.35
N VAL A 176 -5.35 -24.11 -36.61
CA VAL A 176 -4.70 -22.99 -35.92
C VAL A 176 -4.65 -21.74 -36.79
N GLU A 177 -4.98 -20.59 -36.21
CA GLU A 177 -4.84 -19.28 -36.82
C GLU A 177 -3.69 -18.52 -36.17
N HIS A 178 -2.80 -17.98 -36.99
CA HIS A 178 -1.80 -17.02 -36.55
C HIS A 178 -2.47 -15.66 -36.37
N ARG A 179 -2.46 -15.12 -35.15
CA ARG A 179 -3.08 -13.83 -34.85
C ARG A 179 -2.11 -12.89 -34.15
N PRO A 180 -1.82 -11.70 -34.73
CA PRO A 180 -1.01 -10.69 -34.06
C PRO A 180 -1.75 -10.17 -32.82
N VAL A 181 -1.01 -9.96 -31.74
CA VAL A 181 -1.56 -9.46 -30.47
C VAL A 181 -0.77 -8.26 -29.96
N ALA A 182 -1.47 -7.34 -29.32
CA ALA A 182 -0.84 -6.27 -28.57
C ALA A 182 -0.73 -6.70 -27.11
N VAL A 183 0.50 -6.85 -26.62
CA VAL A 183 0.80 -7.17 -25.22
C VAL A 183 0.85 -5.88 -24.39
N ASP A 184 0.23 -5.89 -23.21
CA ASP A 184 0.34 -4.78 -22.25
C ASP A 184 1.43 -5.04 -21.19
N ARG A 185 1.31 -6.15 -20.46
CA ARG A 185 2.22 -6.52 -19.37
C ARG A 185 2.22 -8.03 -19.13
N ALA A 186 3.33 -8.57 -18.66
CA ALA A 186 3.44 -9.94 -18.17
C ALA A 186 3.69 -9.95 -16.67
N LEU A 187 3.01 -10.84 -15.94
CA LEU A 187 3.13 -11.02 -14.50
C LEU A 187 2.82 -12.47 -14.13
N ASP A 188 3.66 -13.10 -13.31
CA ASP A 188 3.48 -14.46 -12.77
C ASP A 188 3.16 -15.55 -13.82
N GLY A 189 3.84 -15.49 -14.97
CA GLY A 189 3.66 -16.47 -16.06
C GLY A 189 2.37 -16.29 -16.87
N LEU A 190 1.61 -15.22 -16.60
CA LEU A 190 0.49 -14.76 -17.41
C LEU A 190 0.84 -13.45 -18.10
N THR A 191 0.26 -13.23 -19.27
CA THR A 191 0.41 -12.00 -20.02
C THR A 191 -0.96 -11.40 -20.31
N VAL A 192 -1.09 -10.10 -20.02
CA VAL A 192 -2.25 -9.28 -20.34
C VAL A 192 -2.18 -8.89 -21.81
N VAL A 193 -3.18 -9.31 -22.58
CA VAL A 193 -3.34 -8.96 -23.99
C VAL A 193 -4.30 -7.79 -24.10
N ALA A 194 -3.81 -6.66 -24.62
CA ALA A 194 -4.59 -5.44 -24.82
C ALA A 194 -5.52 -5.54 -26.04
N LYS A 195 -5.06 -6.18 -27.12
CA LYS A 195 -5.83 -6.35 -28.38
C LYS A 195 -5.42 -7.63 -29.10
N GLY A 196 -6.33 -8.18 -29.90
CA GLY A 196 -6.08 -9.32 -30.79
C GLY A 196 -6.68 -10.63 -30.31
N LEU A 197 -7.30 -10.67 -29.13
CA LEU A 197 -8.02 -11.85 -28.63
C LEU A 197 -9.41 -11.48 -28.13
N GLN A 198 -10.29 -12.46 -28.09
CA GLN A 198 -11.63 -12.38 -27.53
C GLN A 198 -11.79 -13.35 -26.34
N PRO A 199 -12.70 -13.04 -25.39
CA PRO A 199 -13.01 -13.96 -24.30
C PRO A 199 -13.50 -15.32 -24.82
N GLY A 200 -12.97 -16.40 -24.25
CA GLY A 200 -13.35 -17.78 -24.60
C GLY A 200 -12.55 -18.41 -25.72
N GLU A 201 -11.64 -17.67 -26.36
CA GLU A 201 -10.73 -18.23 -27.37
C GLU A 201 -9.68 -19.16 -26.73
N THR A 202 -9.39 -20.28 -27.40
CA THR A 202 -8.38 -21.24 -26.95
C THR A 202 -7.05 -20.93 -27.64
N VAL A 203 -6.01 -20.67 -26.86
CA VAL A 203 -4.66 -20.42 -27.37
C VAL A 203 -3.77 -21.65 -27.22
N VAL A 204 -2.81 -21.80 -28.13
CA VAL A 204 -1.82 -22.88 -28.06
C VAL A 204 -0.67 -22.48 -27.13
N THR A 205 -0.38 -23.32 -26.13
CA THR A 205 0.69 -23.10 -25.14
C THR A 205 1.95 -23.92 -25.39
N THR A 206 1.85 -24.99 -26.18
CA THR A 206 2.95 -25.94 -26.38
C THR A 206 2.91 -26.51 -27.80
N GLY A 207 4.09 -26.68 -28.40
CA GLY A 207 4.23 -27.25 -29.74
C GLY A 207 4.15 -26.22 -30.87
N GLN A 208 4.25 -24.92 -30.56
CA GLN A 208 4.17 -23.80 -31.50
C GLN A 208 5.15 -23.96 -32.68
N LEU A 209 6.37 -24.44 -32.41
CA LEU A 209 7.43 -24.63 -33.40
C LEU A 209 7.10 -25.61 -34.53
N ARG A 210 6.12 -26.51 -34.32
CA ARG A 210 5.69 -27.50 -35.32
C ARG A 210 4.39 -27.11 -36.02
N LEU A 211 3.80 -25.97 -35.66
CA LEU A 211 2.52 -25.53 -36.19
C LEU A 211 2.72 -24.60 -37.37
N VAL A 212 1.91 -24.83 -38.40
CA VAL A 212 1.76 -23.95 -39.56
C VAL A 212 0.31 -23.48 -39.57
N ALA A 213 0.08 -22.21 -39.92
CA ALA A 213 -1.27 -21.67 -40.01
C ALA A 213 -2.16 -22.55 -40.90
N GLY A 214 -3.35 -22.90 -40.42
CA GLY A 214 -4.28 -23.83 -41.09
C GLY A 214 -4.00 -25.32 -40.85
N GLY A 215 -2.94 -25.67 -40.11
CA GLY A 215 -2.65 -27.06 -39.73
C GLY A 215 -3.70 -27.61 -38.76
N LYS A 216 -4.13 -28.86 -38.97
CA LYS A 216 -4.98 -29.58 -38.00
C LYS A 216 -4.17 -29.93 -36.76
N ILE A 217 -4.77 -29.72 -35.60
CA ILE A 217 -4.16 -30.04 -34.31
C ILE A 217 -4.96 -31.07 -33.53
N GLU A 218 -4.28 -31.75 -32.64
CA GLU A 218 -4.88 -32.59 -31.61
C GLU A 218 -4.63 -31.95 -30.25
N ILE A 219 -5.69 -31.64 -29.51
CA ILE A 219 -5.58 -30.99 -28.21
C ILE A 219 -5.16 -32.04 -27.18
N ARG A 220 -3.90 -32.00 -26.76
CA ARG A 220 -3.47 -32.69 -25.54
C ARG A 220 -3.84 -31.83 -24.34
N LYS A 221 -4.86 -32.23 -23.58
CA LYS A 221 -5.14 -31.61 -22.28
C LYS A 221 -3.98 -31.93 -21.35
N GLU A 222 -3.20 -30.91 -21.01
CA GLU A 222 -2.25 -31.00 -19.92
C GLU A 222 -3.04 -31.08 -18.61
N SER A 223 -2.78 -32.10 -17.80
CA SER A 223 -3.34 -32.29 -16.46
C SER A 223 -2.69 -31.29 -15.49
N GLY A 224 -2.92 -30.00 -15.68
CA GLY A 224 -2.36 -28.93 -14.85
C GLY A 224 -3.31 -28.57 -13.71
N GLU A 225 -2.83 -28.70 -12.47
CA GLU A 225 -3.48 -28.19 -11.26
C GLU A 225 -3.97 -26.76 -11.46
N ARG A 226 -5.23 -26.50 -11.08
CA ARG A 226 -5.78 -25.16 -10.94
C ARG A 226 -4.89 -24.40 -9.96
N GLY A 227 -4.01 -23.54 -10.48
CA GLY A 227 -3.30 -22.56 -9.69
C GLY A 227 -4.32 -21.76 -8.88
N LYS A 228 -4.33 -21.99 -7.56
CA LYS A 228 -4.99 -21.09 -6.62
C LYS A 228 -4.28 -19.74 -6.77
N LEU A 229 -5.04 -18.72 -7.14
CA LEU A 229 -4.58 -17.35 -6.96
C LEU A 229 -4.28 -17.15 -5.46
N PRO A 230 -3.16 -16.53 -5.08
CA PRO A 230 -3.02 -15.96 -3.75
C PRO A 230 -4.07 -14.85 -3.52
#